data_AF-A0A8C6WVA9-F1
#
_entry.id   AF-A0A8C6WVA9-F1
#
_cell.length_a   1.000
_cell.length_b   1.000
_cell.length_c   1.000
_cell.angle_alpha   90.00
_cell.angle_beta   90.00
_cell.angle_gamma   90.00
#
_symmetry.space_group_name_H-M   'P 1'
#
loop_
_entity.id
_entity.type
_entity.pdbx_description
1 polymer ?
#
loop_
_entity_poly.entity_id
_entity_poly.type
_entity_poly.pdbx_seq_one_letter_code
_entity_poly.pdbx_strand_id
1 'polypeptide(L)'
;MGTLGRVAVLGGGIGGLAAAHYLRKRAPGAKVLLLEGSERLGGWLWSNRRPDGAVFELGPRGVRFSSKSYIFMSFLLFLGLCEPEIN
;
A
#
# COMPACT_ATOMS: atom_id res chain seq x y z
N MET A 1 -2.79 -17.29 -27.97
CA MET A 1 -2.68 -15.97 -27.33
C MET A 1 -3.67 -15.93 -26.17
N GLY A 2 -3.21 -16.03 -24.93
CA GLY A 2 -4.09 -16.03 -23.76
C GLY A 2 -4.76 -14.67 -23.57
N THR A 3 -6.03 -14.65 -23.21
CA THR A 3 -6.76 -13.42 -22.88
C THR A 3 -6.04 -12.67 -21.76
N LEU A 4 -5.86 -11.36 -21.91
CA LEU A 4 -5.33 -10.48 -20.87
C LEU A 4 -6.25 -10.58 -19.63
N GLY A 5 -5.75 -11.20 -18.56
CA GLY A 5 -6.54 -11.48 -17.36
C GLY A 5 -7.10 -10.21 -16.72
N ARG A 6 -8.38 -10.22 -16.33
CA ARG A 6 -8.98 -9.16 -15.53
C ARG A 6 -9.02 -9.64 -14.08
N VAL A 7 -8.52 -8.81 -13.16
CA VAL A 7 -8.48 -9.13 -11.74
C VAL A 7 -9.15 -8.01 -10.96
N ALA A 8 -10.13 -8.35 -10.14
CA ALA A 8 -10.71 -7.44 -9.16
C ALA A 8 -10.06 -7.70 -7.79
N VAL A 9 -9.62 -6.64 -7.13
CA VAL A 9 -9.11 -6.64 -5.75
C VAL A 9 -10.15 -5.95 -4.88
N LEU A 10 -10.71 -6.68 -3.92
CA LEU A 10 -11.71 -6.16 -2.98
C LEU A 10 -11.02 -5.71 -1.69
N GLY A 11 -11.16 -4.44 -1.34
CA GLY A 11 -10.53 -3.79 -0.19
C GLY A 11 -9.31 -2.94 -0.59
N GLY A 12 -9.36 -1.66 -0.25
CA GLY A 12 -8.33 -0.64 -0.41
C GLY A 12 -7.42 -0.47 0.81
N GLY A 13 -7.38 -1.46 1.71
CA GLY A 13 -6.40 -1.53 2.79
C GLY A 13 -4.98 -1.89 2.30
N ILE A 14 -4.00 -1.93 3.20
CA ILE A 14 -2.60 -2.21 2.87
C ILE A 14 -2.38 -3.49 2.05
N GLY A 15 -3.11 -4.57 2.38
CA GLY A 15 -3.02 -5.84 1.66
C GLY A 15 -3.56 -5.76 0.23
N GLY A 16 -4.68 -5.06 0.02
CA GLY A 16 -5.27 -4.90 -1.31
C GLY A 16 -4.45 -3.97 -2.20
N LEU A 17 -3.94 -2.87 -1.64
CA LEU A 17 -3.00 -1.98 -2.32
C LEU A 17 -1.71 -2.73 -2.71
N ALA A 18 -1.17 -3.57 -1.82
CA ALA A 18 -0.02 -4.43 -2.11
C ALA A 18 -0.33 -5.45 -3.21
N ALA A 19 -1.48 -6.13 -3.15
CA ALA A 19 -1.91 -7.08 -4.16
C ALA A 19 -2.02 -6.40 -5.54
N ALA A 20 -2.69 -5.25 -5.62
CA ALA A 20 -2.85 -4.49 -6.85
C ALA A 20 -1.50 -4.03 -7.43
N HIS A 21 -0.59 -3.55 -6.56
CA HIS A 21 0.77 -3.17 -6.94
C HIS A 21 1.54 -4.35 -7.55
N TYR A 22 1.58 -5.50 -6.86
CA TYR A 22 2.35 -6.65 -7.33
C TYR A 22 1.72 -7.33 -8.55
N LEU A 23 0.39 -7.31 -8.70
CA LEU A 23 -0.28 -7.76 -9.92
C LEU A 23 0.13 -6.92 -11.12
N ARG A 24 0.14 -5.58 -11.00
CA ARG A 24 0.62 -4.71 -12.08
C ARG A 24 2.08 -4.94 -12.43
N LYS A 25 2.93 -5.22 -11.44
CA LYS A 25 4.37 -5.45 -11.65
C LYS A 25 4.66 -6.81 -12.29
N ARG A 26 3.96 -7.87 -11.88
CA ARG A 26 4.21 -9.25 -12.33
C ARG A 26 3.41 -9.65 -13.56
N ALA A 27 2.28 -8.99 -13.80
CA ALA A 27 1.42 -9.22 -14.96
C ALA A 27 1.05 -7.88 -15.60
N PRO A 28 2.00 -7.20 -16.29
CA PRO A 28 1.76 -5.86 -16.85
C PRO A 28 0.63 -5.80 -17.89
N GLY A 29 0.25 -6.94 -18.46
CA GLY A 29 -0.93 -7.04 -19.34
C GLY A 29 -2.26 -7.23 -18.62
N ALA A 30 -2.28 -7.54 -17.31
CA ALA A 30 -3.51 -7.75 -16.58
C ALA A 30 -4.20 -6.41 -16.28
N LYS A 31 -5.53 -6.37 -16.49
CA LYS A 31 -6.34 -5.22 -16.05
C LYS A 31 -6.74 -5.44 -14.59
N VAL A 32 -6.18 -4.61 -13.70
CA VAL A 32 -6.44 -4.66 -12.26
C VAL A 32 -7.46 -3.59 -11.89
N LEU A 33 -8.57 -3.99 -11.25
CA LEU A 33 -9.57 -3.10 -10.67
C LEU A 33 -9.54 -3.24 -9.15
N LEU A 34 -9.32 -2.14 -8.43
CA LEU A 34 -9.38 -2.11 -6.97
C LEU A 34 -10.70 -1.46 -6.53
N LEU A 35 -11.45 -2.16 -5.68
CA LEU A 35 -12.75 -1.72 -5.16
C LEU A 35 -12.63 -1.55 -3.65
N GLU A 36 -12.94 -0.36 -3.14
CA GLU A 36 -12.97 -0.03 -1.72
C GLU A 36 -14.38 0.43 -1.35
N GLY A 37 -14.90 -0.07 -0.23
CA GLY A 37 -16.27 0.22 0.20
C GLY A 37 -16.43 1.55 0.93
N SER A 38 -15.34 2.08 1.49
CA SER A 38 -15.30 3.36 2.19
C SER A 38 -14.86 4.51 1.29
N GLU A 39 -14.93 5.73 1.83
CA GLU A 39 -14.51 6.97 1.18
C GLU A 39 -12.99 7.15 1.08
N ARG A 40 -12.18 6.22 1.64
CA ARG A 40 -10.73 6.34 1.69
C ARG A 40 -10.01 5.01 1.52
N LEU A 41 -8.77 5.11 1.02
CA LEU A 41 -7.83 4.00 1.02
C LEU A 41 -7.10 3.91 2.37
N GLY A 42 -6.35 2.83 2.55
CA GLY A 42 -5.48 2.59 3.71
C GLY A 42 -6.07 1.62 4.74
N GLY A 43 -7.39 1.44 4.77
CA GLY A 43 -8.03 0.59 5.79
C GLY A 43 -7.68 1.08 7.19
N TRP A 44 -7.10 0.23 8.05
CA TRP A 44 -6.67 0.64 9.38
C TRP A 44 -5.54 1.69 9.39
N LEU A 45 -4.78 1.87 8.30
CA LEU A 45 -3.77 2.92 8.24
C LEU A 45 -4.47 4.27 8.08
N TRP A 46 -4.37 5.12 9.10
CA TRP A 46 -5.00 6.42 9.12
C TRP A 46 -4.26 7.41 10.03
N SER A 47 -3.70 8.44 9.42
CA SER A 47 -3.07 9.56 10.13
C SER A 47 -3.97 10.80 10.02
N ASN A 48 -4.22 11.46 11.15
CA ASN A 48 -4.84 12.78 11.22
C ASN A 48 -3.73 13.83 11.38
N ARG A 49 -3.54 14.68 10.36
CA ARG A 49 -2.58 15.79 10.40
C ARG A 49 -3.30 17.07 10.77
N ARG A 50 -2.84 17.72 11.83
CA ARG A 50 -3.41 18.99 12.31
C ARG A 50 -2.68 20.20 11.70
N PRO A 51 -3.32 21.38 11.67
CA PRO A 51 -2.69 22.61 11.16
C PRO A 51 -1.43 23.04 11.89
N ASP A 52 -1.25 22.64 13.14
CA ASP A 52 -0.05 22.88 13.96
C ASP A 52 1.12 21.93 13.62
N GLY A 53 0.95 21.06 12.61
CA GLY A 53 1.93 20.07 12.19
C GLY A 53 1.89 18.76 12.99
N ALA A 54 1.06 18.66 14.03
CA ALA A 54 0.94 17.43 14.80
C ALA A 54 0.30 16.31 13.98
N VAL A 55 0.83 15.08 14.11
CA VAL A 55 0.30 13.89 13.43
C VAL A 55 -0.21 12.90 14.47
N PHE A 56 -1.49 12.57 14.39
CA PHE A 56 -2.15 11.57 15.23
C PHE A 56 -2.43 10.32 14.41
N GLU A 57 -1.74 9.24 14.72
CA GLU A 57 -2.04 7.93 14.14
C GLU A 57 -3.26 7.32 14.82
N LEU A 58 -4.33 7.15 14.04
CA LEU A 58 -5.60 6.54 14.44
C LEU A 58 -5.63 5.03 14.16
N GLY A 59 -4.50 4.48 13.72
CA GLY A 59 -4.28 3.07 13.41
C GLY A 59 -2.92 2.57 13.89
N PRO A 60 -2.26 1.65 13.16
CA PRO A 60 -0.91 1.22 13.46
C PRO A 60 0.07 2.40 13.44
N ARG A 61 0.88 2.54 14.51
CA ARG A 61 1.78 3.70 14.70
C ARG A 61 3.24 3.45 14.34
N GLY A 62 3.56 2.26 13.87
CA GLY A 62 4.92 1.88 13.57
C GLY A 62 5.00 0.45 13.09
N VAL A 63 6.08 0.16 12.38
CA VAL A 63 6.40 -1.16 11.86
C VAL A 63 7.72 -1.55 12.49
N ARG A 64 7.79 -2.75 13.08
CA ARG A 64 9.07 -3.30 13.52
C ARG A 64 9.75 -3.94 12.32
N PHE A 65 10.90 -3.42 11.95
CA PHE A 65 11.72 -4.02 10.91
C PHE A 65 12.57 -5.16 11.49
N SER A 66 12.69 -6.22 10.71
CA SER A 66 13.75 -7.23 10.88
C SER A 66 14.36 -7.50 9.51
N SER A 67 15.45 -8.27 9.48
CA SER A 67 16.12 -8.70 8.25
C SER A 67 15.20 -9.45 7.27
N LYS A 68 14.03 -9.94 7.69
CA LYS A 68 13.03 -10.59 6.83
C LYS A 68 11.98 -9.64 6.23
N SER A 69 11.98 -8.35 6.59
CA SER A 69 10.94 -7.39 6.20
C SER A 69 11.19 -6.70 4.84
N TYR A 70 12.17 -7.14 4.05
CA TYR A 70 12.63 -6.47 2.83
C TYR A 70 11.55 -6.28 1.75
N ILE A 71 10.62 -7.22 1.62
CA ILE A 71 9.49 -7.11 0.66
C ILE A 71 8.58 -5.95 1.06
N PHE A 72 8.25 -5.86 2.34
CA PHE A 72 7.40 -4.80 2.88
C PHE A 72 8.10 -3.44 2.82
N MET A 73 9.41 -3.39 3.07
CA MET A 73 10.23 -2.19 2.92
C MET A 73 10.28 -1.70 1.47
N SER A 74 10.50 -2.61 0.52
CA SER A 74 10.49 -2.28 -0.92
C SER A 74 9.13 -1.75 -1.37
N PHE A 75 8.04 -2.30 -0.82
CA PHE A 75 6.70 -1.77 -1.03
C PHE A 75 6.55 -0.37 -0.42
N LEU A 76 6.90 -0.15 0.85
CA LEU A 76 6.81 1.17 1.49
C LEU A 76 7.59 2.26 0.76
N LEU A 77 8.79 1.95 0.28
CA LEU A 77 9.60 2.87 -0.53
C LEU A 77 8.90 3.23 -1.84
N PHE A 78 8.29 2.25 -2.52
CA PHE A 78 7.49 2.51 -3.73
C PHE A 78 6.29 3.43 -3.43
N LEU A 79 5.69 3.33 -2.25
CA LEU A 79 4.54 4.15 -1.86
C LEU A 79 4.98 5.57 -1.42
N GLY A 80 6.28 5.85 -1.36
CA GLY A 80 6.81 7.10 -0.81
C GLY A 80 6.55 7.25 0.69
N LEU A 81 6.29 6.14 1.39
CA LEU A 81 5.99 6.12 2.83
C LEU A 81 7.25 5.92 3.69
N CYS A 82 8.39 5.68 3.06
CA CYS A 82 9.69 5.54 3.71
C CYS A 82 10.74 6.12 2.78
N GLU A 83 11.35 7.24 3.17
CA GLU A 83 12.59 7.73 2.56
C GLU A 83 13.76 6.93 3.15
N PRO A 84 14.77 6.52 2.37
CA PRO A 84 16.01 6.03 2.95
C PRO A 84 16.70 7.19 3.68
N GLU A 85 17.09 7.00 4.94
CA GLU A 85 18.02 7.92 5.58
C GLU A 85 19.35 7.82 4.83
N ILE A 86 19.61 8.83 3.99
CA ILE A 86 20.92 9.03 3.36
C ILE A 86 21.79 9.68 4.45
N ASN A 87 22.70 8.90 5.02
CA ASN A 87 23.85 9.40 5.78
C ASN A 87 25.05 9.50 4.85
#